data_AF-A0A7X5TIG9-F1
#
_entry.id   AF-A0A7X5TIG9-F1
#
_cell.length_a   1.000
_cell.length_b   1.000
_cell.length_c   1.000
_cell.angle_alpha   90.00
_cell.angle_beta   90.00
_cell.angle_gamma   90.00
#
_symmetry.space_group_name_H-M   'P 1'
#
loop_
_entity.id
_entity.type
_entity.pdbx_description
1 polymer ?
#
loop_
_entity_poly.entity_id
_entity_poly.type
_entity_poly.pdbx_seq_one_letter_code
_entity_poly.pdbx_strand_id
1 'polypeptide(L)'
;MLRAIKVRIYPTPEQAEYLNAQFGAVRFAYNKALHIKKHAYKRYGVSLSPRKDLKPLLATAKKSRKYAWLKSYDSIALQQAVINLNTAFEHFFNPKLRAKFPAFKCKHGKQSSYHCVGVKVLNEAIKIPKLTPIEARIHREIKGEIKSITLSRTPTGKYFAAILCDDGKETPVPPDVIDADKSAGCDLGLTHFLIYSDGRKQANPRYLIR
;
A
#
# COMPACT_ATOMS: atom_id res chain seq x y z
N MET A 1 16.15 8.02 2.11
CA MET A 1 15.64 7.29 0.92
C MET A 1 14.45 6.49 1.40
N LEU A 2 13.35 6.54 0.65
CA LEU A 2 12.14 5.81 1.03
C LEU A 2 12.34 4.31 0.79
N ARG A 3 12.25 3.52 1.86
CA ARG A 3 12.33 2.06 1.83
C ARG A 3 11.04 1.46 2.34
N ALA A 4 10.54 0.46 1.62
CA ALA A 4 9.36 -0.30 2.03
C ALA A 4 9.77 -1.70 2.51
N ILE A 5 9.42 -2.04 3.74
CA ILE A 5 9.65 -3.37 4.31
C ILE A 5 8.29 -4.04 4.53
N LYS A 6 8.09 -5.21 3.93
CA LYS A 6 6.87 -6.00 4.08
C LYS A 6 7.07 -7.07 5.15
N VAL A 7 6.31 -7.01 6.23
CA VAL A 7 6.34 -7.98 7.33
C VAL A 7 5.01 -8.70 7.48
N ARG A 8 5.04 -9.92 8.03
CA ARG A 8 3.83 -10.70 8.34
C ARG A 8 3.30 -10.26 9.71
N ILE A 9 1.99 -10.08 9.80
CA ILE A 9 1.31 -9.75 11.05
C ILE A 9 0.31 -10.84 11.44
N TYR A 10 0.06 -10.96 12.74
CA TYR A 10 -0.76 -11.99 13.37
C TYR A 10 -1.82 -11.30 14.23
N PRO A 11 -2.92 -10.81 13.60
CA PRO A 11 -4.01 -10.20 14.35
C PRO A 11 -4.76 -11.23 15.18
N THR A 12 -5.20 -10.83 16.37
CA THR A 12 -6.21 -11.58 17.15
C THR A 12 -7.54 -11.65 16.37
N PRO A 13 -8.47 -12.54 16.71
CA PRO A 13 -9.77 -12.62 16.04
C PRO A 13 -10.51 -11.28 15.98
N GLU A 14 -10.56 -10.55 17.10
CA GLU A 14 -11.17 -9.21 17.18
C GLU A 14 -10.47 -8.18 16.28
N GLN A 15 -9.14 -8.18 16.27
CA GLN A 15 -8.36 -7.31 15.38
C GLN A 15 -8.62 -7.67 13.91
N ALA A 16 -8.70 -8.96 13.58
CA ALA A 16 -8.95 -9.44 12.24
C ALA A 16 -10.35 -9.03 11.73
N GLU A 17 -11.37 -9.10 12.58
CA GLU A 17 -12.72 -8.60 12.29
C GLU A 17 -12.72 -7.11 12.00
N TYR A 18 -12.08 -6.32 12.87
CA TYR A 18 -11.92 -4.88 12.63
C TYR A 18 -11.22 -4.60 11.30
N LEU A 19 -10.10 -5.28 11.02
CA LEU A 19 -9.35 -5.11 9.78
C LEU A 19 -10.19 -5.47 8.54
N ASN A 20 -10.95 -6.56 8.60
CA ASN A 20 -11.84 -6.96 7.52
C ASN A 20 -12.92 -5.92 7.26
N ALA A 21 -13.49 -5.34 8.31
CA ALA A 21 -14.48 -4.30 8.19
C ALA A 21 -13.87 -2.95 7.73
N GLN A 22 -12.66 -2.62 8.19
CA GLN A 22 -11.85 -1.49 7.73
C GLN A 22 -11.58 -1.57 6.22
N PHE A 23 -11.18 -2.74 5.71
CA PHE A 23 -11.01 -2.95 4.27
C PHE A 23 -12.33 -2.78 3.51
N GLY A 24 -13.44 -3.24 4.09
CA GLY A 24 -14.79 -3.01 3.59
C GLY A 24 -15.15 -1.51 3.51
N ALA A 25 -14.84 -0.74 4.55
CA ALA A 25 -15.08 0.69 4.62
C ALA A 25 -14.27 1.47 3.58
N VAL A 26 -12.97 1.14 3.43
CA VAL A 26 -12.07 1.71 2.41
C VAL A 26 -12.56 1.39 1.00
N ARG A 27 -12.99 0.14 0.76
CA ARG A 27 -13.59 -0.29 -0.52
C ARG A 27 -14.87 0.48 -0.83
N PHE A 28 -15.75 0.64 0.17
CA PHE A 28 -16.98 1.42 0.05
C PHE A 28 -16.70 2.88 -0.32
N ALA A 29 -15.78 3.54 0.39
CA ALA A 29 -15.41 4.93 0.12
C ALA A 29 -14.89 5.11 -1.32
N TYR A 30 -14.00 4.22 -1.77
CA TYR A 30 -13.50 4.23 -3.15
C TYR A 30 -14.63 4.05 -4.17
N ASN A 31 -15.47 3.02 -4.00
CA ASN A 31 -16.55 2.72 -4.95
C ASN A 31 -17.59 3.83 -5.00
N LYS A 32 -17.96 4.39 -3.84
CA LYS A 32 -18.94 5.49 -3.79
C LYS A 32 -18.39 6.75 -4.45
N ALA A 33 -17.12 7.07 -4.23
CA ALA A 33 -16.45 8.19 -4.91
C ALA A 33 -16.39 7.99 -6.43
N LEU A 34 -16.07 6.79 -6.90
CA LEU A 34 -16.08 6.45 -8.33
C LEU A 34 -17.48 6.60 -8.93
N HIS A 35 -18.51 6.12 -8.24
CA HIS A 35 -19.90 6.27 -8.69
C HIS A 35 -20.31 7.75 -8.82
N ILE A 36 -20.02 8.58 -7.81
CA ILE A 36 -20.34 10.02 -7.82
C ILE A 36 -19.62 10.70 -8.98
N LYS A 37 -18.32 10.43 -9.18
CA LYS A 37 -17.54 11.04 -10.26
C LYS A 37 -18.05 10.63 -11.65
N LYS A 38 -18.36 9.34 -11.86
CA LYS A 38 -18.97 8.86 -13.11
C LYS A 38 -20.34 9.49 -13.37
N HIS A 39 -21.18 9.61 -12.33
CA HIS A 39 -22.51 10.20 -12.45
C HIS A 39 -22.45 11.70 -12.76
N ALA A 40 -21.59 12.45 -12.05
CA ALA A 40 -21.40 13.89 -12.27
C ALA A 40 -20.90 14.17 -13.70
N TYR A 41 -19.93 13.39 -14.18
CA TYR A 41 -19.45 13.51 -15.55
C TYR A 41 -20.53 13.17 -16.58
N LYS A 42 -21.29 12.08 -16.38
CA LYS A 42 -22.37 11.68 -17.30
C LYS A 42 -23.49 12.73 -17.39
N ARG A 43 -23.85 13.37 -16.29
CA ARG A 43 -24.99 14.31 -16.24
C ARG A 43 -24.60 15.75 -16.58
N TYR A 44 -23.42 16.19 -16.14
CA TYR A 44 -23.03 17.61 -16.21
C TYR A 44 -21.70 17.85 -16.95
N GLY A 45 -20.99 16.80 -17.37
CA GLY A 45 -19.68 16.92 -18.04
C GLY A 45 -18.53 17.34 -17.12
N VAL A 46 -18.76 17.49 -15.81
CA VAL A 46 -17.76 18.01 -14.86
C VAL A 46 -16.91 16.92 -14.23
N SER A 47 -15.61 17.20 -14.08
CA SER A 47 -14.68 16.34 -13.33
C SER A 47 -14.54 16.84 -11.90
N LEU A 48 -14.96 16.02 -10.94
CA LEU A 48 -14.87 16.37 -9.52
C LEU A 48 -13.44 16.23 -8.99
N SER A 49 -13.02 17.23 -8.22
CA SER A 49 -11.78 17.23 -7.47
C SER A 49 -11.92 16.40 -6.19
N PRO A 50 -10.98 15.50 -5.88
CA PRO A 50 -11.05 14.68 -4.68
C PRO A 50 -10.92 15.49 -3.39
N ARG A 51 -10.07 16.54 -3.41
CA ARG A 51 -9.80 17.36 -2.23
C ARG A 51 -10.95 18.31 -1.93
N LYS A 52 -11.48 18.97 -2.97
CA LYS A 52 -12.54 19.99 -2.83
C LYS A 52 -13.94 19.38 -2.75
N ASP A 53 -14.22 18.33 -3.51
CA ASP A 53 -15.61 17.85 -3.66
C ASP A 53 -15.84 16.53 -2.91
N LEU A 54 -14.99 15.52 -3.13
CA LEU A 54 -15.25 14.17 -2.62
C LEU A 54 -14.90 13.99 -1.14
N LYS A 55 -13.84 14.64 -0.64
CA LYS A 55 -13.45 14.58 0.77
C LYS A 55 -14.50 15.22 1.70
N PRO A 56 -15.06 16.42 1.41
CA PRO A 56 -16.14 16.97 2.22
C PRO A 56 -17.40 16.10 2.22
N LEU A 57 -17.76 15.50 1.08
CA LEU A 57 -18.87 14.54 1.02
C LEU A 57 -18.65 13.35 1.95
N LEU A 58 -17.41 12.84 2.07
CA LEU A 58 -17.09 11.78 3.03
C LEU A 58 -17.25 12.25 4.48
N ALA A 59 -16.89 13.50 4.80
CA ALA A 59 -17.08 14.08 6.13
C ALA A 59 -18.58 14.23 6.47
N THR A 60 -19.39 14.71 5.54
CA THR A 60 -20.85 14.80 5.68
C THR A 60 -21.49 13.42 5.78
N ALA A 61 -21.07 12.45 4.97
CA ALA A 61 -21.59 11.09 5.01
C ALA A 61 -21.43 10.46 6.39
N LYS A 62 -20.28 10.65 7.05
CA LYS A 62 -20.04 10.16 8.42
C LYS A 62 -21.02 10.73 9.45
N LYS A 63 -21.59 11.91 9.22
CA LYS A 63 -22.61 12.52 10.10
C LYS A 63 -24.02 12.02 9.79
N SER A 64 -24.27 11.49 8.61
CA SER A 64 -25.59 10.98 8.20
C SER A 64 -25.95 9.66 8.89
N ARG A 65 -27.25 9.44 9.15
CA ARG A 65 -27.76 8.18 9.74
C ARG A 65 -27.36 6.94 8.93
N LYS A 66 -27.37 7.04 7.59
CA LYS A 66 -27.09 5.91 6.68
C LYS A 66 -25.61 5.49 6.66
N TYR A 67 -24.68 6.41 6.84
CA TYR A 67 -23.23 6.13 6.74
C TYR A 67 -22.47 6.44 8.04
N ALA A 68 -23.17 6.59 9.17
CA ALA A 68 -22.57 6.84 10.47
C ALA A 68 -21.54 5.77 10.87
N TRP A 69 -21.75 4.53 10.45
CA TRP A 69 -20.83 3.39 10.68
C TRP A 69 -19.40 3.64 10.18
N LEU A 70 -19.19 4.55 9.21
CA LEU A 70 -17.85 4.93 8.74
C LEU A 70 -17.01 5.65 9.82
N LYS A 71 -17.64 6.16 10.89
CA LYS A 71 -16.94 6.79 12.02
C LYS A 71 -16.14 5.80 12.85
N SER A 72 -16.53 4.52 12.88
CA SER A 72 -15.84 3.48 13.64
C SER A 72 -14.44 3.16 13.07
N TYR A 73 -14.24 3.45 11.79
CA TYR A 73 -13.04 3.13 11.01
C TYR A 73 -12.03 4.28 10.92
N ASP A 74 -10.78 4.00 10.56
CA ASP A 74 -9.75 5.03 10.44
C ASP A 74 -10.11 6.03 9.32
N SER A 75 -10.23 7.30 9.72
CA SER A 75 -10.66 8.38 8.84
C SER A 75 -9.62 8.70 7.76
N ILE A 76 -8.34 8.51 8.05
CA ILE A 76 -7.23 8.78 7.14
C ILE A 76 -7.20 7.74 6.03
N ALA A 77 -7.34 6.46 6.38
CA ALA A 77 -7.47 5.38 5.40
C ALA A 77 -8.64 5.59 4.44
N LEU A 78 -9.80 6.06 4.92
CA LEU A 78 -10.96 6.36 4.07
C LEU A 78 -10.68 7.52 3.10
N GLN A 79 -10.02 8.58 3.58
CA GLN A 79 -9.63 9.71 2.72
C GLN A 79 -8.57 9.29 1.69
N GLN A 80 -7.62 8.44 2.09
CA GLN A 80 -6.61 7.93 1.16
C GLN A 80 -7.25 7.09 0.05
N ALA A 81 -8.34 6.38 0.33
CA ALA A 81 -9.10 5.67 -0.71
C ALA A 81 -9.58 6.61 -1.83
N VAL A 82 -10.04 7.81 -1.47
CA VAL A 82 -10.49 8.86 -2.39
C VAL A 82 -9.32 9.47 -3.16
N ILE A 83 -8.17 9.65 -2.52
CA ILE A 83 -6.93 10.10 -3.17
C ILE A 83 -6.46 9.07 -4.19
N ASN A 84 -6.42 7.79 -3.82
CA ASN A 84 -5.99 6.70 -4.71
C ASN A 84 -6.89 6.59 -5.95
N LEU A 85 -8.19 6.91 -5.83
CA LEU A 85 -9.08 7.00 -6.99
C LEU A 85 -8.64 8.13 -7.93
N ASN A 86 -8.23 9.27 -7.40
CA ASN A 86 -7.76 10.37 -8.22
C ASN A 86 -6.49 10.01 -8.98
N THR A 87 -5.51 9.44 -8.29
CA THR A 87 -4.26 8.98 -8.89
C THR A 87 -4.54 7.96 -9.99
N ALA A 88 -5.54 7.09 -9.82
CA ALA A 88 -5.95 6.17 -10.87
C ALA A 88 -6.51 6.89 -12.12
N PHE A 89 -7.26 7.98 -11.95
CA PHE A 89 -7.69 8.82 -13.07
C PHE A 89 -6.54 9.60 -13.69
N GLU A 90 -5.66 10.20 -12.90
CA GLU A 90 -4.45 10.90 -13.38
C GLU A 90 -3.58 9.96 -14.22
N HIS A 91 -3.41 8.72 -13.77
CA HIS A 91 -2.69 7.70 -14.52
C HIS A 91 -3.43 7.32 -15.81
N PHE A 92 -4.75 7.17 -15.78
CA PHE A 92 -5.56 6.86 -16.97
C PHE A 92 -5.44 7.94 -18.06
N PHE A 93 -5.39 9.22 -17.67
CA PHE A 93 -5.22 10.33 -18.62
C PHE A 93 -3.76 10.57 -19.05
N ASN A 94 -2.79 9.91 -18.40
CA ASN A 94 -1.38 10.05 -18.76
C ASN A 94 -1.01 9.06 -19.87
N PRO A 95 -0.68 9.51 -21.09
CA PRO A 95 -0.41 8.62 -22.23
C PRO A 95 0.85 7.78 -22.05
N LYS A 96 1.79 8.18 -21.18
CA LYS A 96 3.01 7.42 -20.89
C LYS A 96 2.73 6.19 -20.04
N LEU A 97 1.62 6.19 -19.29
CA LEU A 97 1.25 5.11 -18.39
C LEU A 97 0.23 4.21 -19.08
N ARG A 98 0.47 2.91 -19.10
CA ARG A 98 -0.50 1.90 -19.61
C ARG A 98 -1.62 1.65 -18.59
N ALA A 99 -2.28 2.72 -18.13
CA ALA A 99 -3.34 2.65 -17.13
C ALA A 99 -4.72 2.52 -17.79
N LYS A 100 -5.56 1.65 -17.22
CA LYS A 100 -6.95 1.48 -17.65
C LYS A 100 -7.88 2.36 -16.83
N PHE A 101 -9.09 2.59 -17.36
CA PHE A 101 -10.12 3.33 -16.65
C PHE A 101 -10.39 2.72 -15.25
N PRO A 102 -10.53 3.54 -14.19
CA PRO A 102 -10.76 3.04 -12.84
C PRO A 102 -12.04 2.19 -12.73
N ALA A 103 -11.91 0.98 -12.17
CA ALA A 103 -13.00 0.03 -11.98
C ALA A 103 -13.44 -0.05 -10.52
N PHE A 104 -14.68 -0.49 -10.28
CA PHE A 104 -15.16 -0.77 -8.93
C PHE A 104 -14.35 -1.90 -8.29
N LYS A 105 -14.01 -1.73 -7.01
CA LYS A 105 -13.30 -2.74 -6.21
C LYS A 105 -14.28 -3.78 -5.67
N CYS A 106 -13.89 -5.05 -5.70
CA CYS A 106 -14.66 -6.17 -5.16
C CYS A 106 -14.09 -6.67 -3.81
N LYS A 107 -14.90 -7.41 -3.05
CA LYS A 107 -14.51 -7.99 -1.74
C LYS A 107 -13.48 -9.10 -1.86
N HIS A 108 -13.52 -9.85 -2.95
CA HIS A 108 -12.61 -10.98 -3.21
C HIS A 108 -11.30 -10.55 -3.90
N GLY A 109 -11.18 -9.28 -4.29
CA GLY A 109 -9.95 -8.72 -4.83
C GLY A 109 -8.96 -8.29 -3.74
N LYS A 110 -7.95 -7.50 -4.14
CA LYS A 110 -6.93 -6.96 -3.22
C LYS A 110 -7.58 -6.14 -2.10
N GLN A 111 -7.42 -6.58 -0.86
CA GLN A 111 -7.86 -5.86 0.34
C GLN A 111 -6.67 -5.20 1.00
N SER A 112 -6.72 -3.88 1.14
CA SER A 112 -5.66 -3.11 1.79
C SER A 112 -6.17 -1.80 2.39
N SER A 113 -5.55 -1.35 3.48
CA SER A 113 -5.76 -0.05 4.10
C SER A 113 -4.43 0.66 4.35
N TYR A 114 -4.41 1.97 4.10
CA TYR A 114 -3.24 2.82 4.29
C TYR A 114 -3.39 3.66 5.55
N HIS A 115 -2.35 3.72 6.36
CA HIS A 115 -2.32 4.45 7.62
C HIS A 115 -1.02 5.25 7.71
N CYS A 116 -1.09 6.55 8.00
CA CYS A 116 0.12 7.39 8.13
C CYS A 116 0.15 8.22 9.42
N VAL A 117 -0.89 8.16 10.24
CA VAL A 117 -0.96 8.94 11.50
C VAL A 117 -1.08 7.96 12.66
N GLY A 118 -0.30 8.19 13.72
CA GLY A 118 -0.32 7.34 14.92
C GLY A 118 0.21 5.92 14.70
N VAL A 119 0.99 5.72 13.63
CA VAL A 119 1.65 4.45 13.33
C VAL A 119 2.95 4.34 14.12
N LYS A 120 3.18 3.20 14.77
CA LYS A 120 4.45 2.90 15.42
C LYS A 120 4.82 1.45 15.17
N VAL A 121 6.12 1.19 15.02
CA VAL A 121 6.66 -0.16 15.01
C VAL A 121 7.32 -0.40 16.36
N LEU A 122 6.93 -1.49 17.02
CA LEU A 122 7.49 -2.00 18.26
C LEU A 122 8.35 -3.24 17.92
N ASN A 123 9.08 -3.79 18.88
CA ASN A 123 10.01 -4.91 18.63
C ASN A 123 9.35 -6.12 17.96
N GLU A 124 8.17 -6.53 18.42
CA GLU A 124 7.43 -7.69 17.89
C GLU A 124 5.97 -7.34 17.54
N ALA A 125 5.66 -6.04 17.40
CA ALA A 125 4.30 -5.60 17.15
C ALA A 125 4.24 -4.31 16.33
N ILE A 126 3.10 -4.09 15.69
CA ILE A 126 2.81 -2.86 14.95
C ILE A 126 1.58 -2.22 15.55
N LYS A 127 1.69 -0.93 15.87
CA LYS A 127 0.58 -0.10 16.34
C LYS A 127 0.02 0.71 15.19
N ILE A 128 -1.29 0.65 15.04
CA ILE A 128 -2.08 1.42 14.07
C ILE A 128 -3.19 2.15 14.84
N PRO A 129 -3.63 3.33 14.36
CA PRO A 129 -4.76 4.03 14.94
C PRO A 129 -5.98 3.12 15.15
N LYS A 130 -6.66 3.30 16.30
CA LYS A 130 -7.88 2.58 16.73
C LYS A 130 -7.75 1.09 17.03
N LEU A 131 -6.55 0.52 16.97
CA LEU A 131 -6.28 -0.86 17.36
C LEU A 131 -5.22 -0.93 18.46
N THR A 132 -5.31 -2.00 19.26
CA THR A 132 -4.21 -2.44 20.10
C THR A 132 -3.04 -2.90 19.21
N PRO A 133 -1.79 -2.92 19.73
CA PRO A 133 -0.66 -3.43 18.97
C PRO A 133 -0.92 -4.84 18.42
N ILE A 134 -0.62 -5.03 17.15
CA ILE A 134 -0.79 -6.30 16.43
C ILE A 134 0.56 -7.00 16.38
N GLU A 135 0.64 -8.28 16.77
CA GLU A 135 1.88 -9.05 16.69
C GLU A 135 2.41 -9.07 15.25
N ALA A 136 3.71 -8.84 15.08
CA ALA A 136 4.39 -8.72 13.80
C ALA A 136 5.75 -9.43 13.83
N ARG A 137 6.03 -10.23 12.81
CA ARG A 137 7.35 -10.86 12.62
C ARG A 137 8.25 -9.94 11.82
N ILE A 138 8.98 -9.10 12.55
CA ILE A 138 9.93 -8.14 12.00
C ILE A 138 11.27 -8.86 11.81
N HIS A 139 11.52 -9.31 10.59
CA HIS A 139 12.71 -10.08 10.22
C HIS A 139 13.86 -9.20 9.70
N ARG A 140 13.66 -7.87 9.64
CA ARG A 140 14.63 -6.88 9.18
C ARG A 140 14.60 -5.68 10.10
N GLU A 141 15.78 -5.16 10.43
CA GLU A 141 15.89 -3.91 11.17
C GLU A 141 15.32 -2.74 10.36
N ILE A 142 14.42 -1.97 10.97
CA ILE A 142 13.79 -0.81 10.35
C ILE A 142 14.56 0.42 10.81
N LYS A 143 15.42 0.95 9.93
CA LYS A 143 16.18 2.17 10.18
C LYS A 143 15.42 3.38 9.64
N GLY A 144 15.44 4.47 10.40
CA GLY A 144 14.85 5.75 10.01
C GLY A 144 13.44 6.02 10.52
N GLU A 145 12.81 7.08 10.01
CA GLU A 145 11.49 7.53 10.44
C GLU A 145 10.38 6.80 9.68
N ILE A 146 9.37 6.29 10.40
CA ILE A 146 8.22 5.62 9.78
C ILE A 146 7.27 6.67 9.21
N LYS A 147 7.07 6.66 7.89
CA LYS A 147 6.13 7.56 7.20
C LYS A 147 4.72 6.97 7.11
N SER A 148 4.60 5.68 6.83
CA SER A 148 3.29 5.04 6.70
C SER A 148 3.34 3.53 6.85
N ILE A 149 2.19 2.94 7.14
CA ILE A 149 1.97 1.49 7.17
C ILE A 149 0.76 1.16 6.31
N THR A 150 0.95 0.29 5.32
CA THR A 150 -0.13 -0.27 4.52
C THR A 150 -0.40 -1.70 4.95
N LEU A 151 -1.59 -1.95 5.50
CA LEU A 151 -2.05 -3.28 5.79
C LEU A 151 -2.67 -3.92 4.56
N SER A 152 -2.47 -5.22 4.40
CA SER A 152 -3.07 -6.00 3.32
C SER A 152 -3.43 -7.41 3.77
N ARG A 153 -4.47 -7.97 3.15
CA ARG A 153 -4.88 -9.35 3.33
C ARG A 153 -4.76 -10.11 2.01
N THR A 154 -4.15 -11.28 2.08
CA THR A 154 -4.04 -12.21 0.94
C THR A 154 -5.26 -13.11 0.83
N PRO A 155 -5.52 -13.72 -0.34
CA PRO A 155 -6.62 -14.68 -0.51
C PRO A 155 -6.56 -15.87 0.46
N THR A 156 -5.35 -16.28 0.87
CA THR A 156 -5.13 -17.35 1.87
C THR A 156 -5.42 -16.91 3.31
N GLY A 157 -5.93 -15.70 3.52
CA GLY A 157 -6.28 -15.18 4.85
C GLY A 157 -5.09 -14.58 5.61
N LYS A 158 -3.86 -14.64 5.08
CA LYS A 158 -2.67 -14.09 5.75
C LYS A 158 -2.64 -12.57 5.65
N TYR A 159 -2.25 -11.91 6.74
CA TYR A 159 -2.13 -10.47 6.86
C TYR A 159 -0.67 -10.01 6.77
N PHE A 160 -0.46 -8.86 6.13
CA PHE A 160 0.86 -8.25 5.96
C PHE A 160 0.79 -6.75 6.19
N ALA A 161 1.86 -6.21 6.77
CA ALA A 161 2.10 -4.77 6.89
C ALA A 161 3.29 -4.37 6.01
N ALA A 162 3.07 -3.45 5.08
CA ALA A 162 4.13 -2.78 4.34
C ALA A 162 4.45 -1.46 5.04
N ILE A 163 5.62 -1.40 5.69
CA ILE A 163 6.09 -0.25 6.46
C ILE A 163 6.98 0.57 5.53
N LEU A 164 6.59 1.82 5.30
CA LEU A 164 7.38 2.80 4.57
C LEU A 164 8.19 3.60 5.59
N CYS A 165 9.52 3.49 5.53
CA CYS A 165 10.44 4.29 6.32
C CYS A 165 11.31 5.17 5.43
N ASP A 166 11.76 6.29 5.99
CA ASP A 166 12.78 7.14 5.39
C ASP A 166 14.08 6.98 6.16
N ASP A 167 15.08 6.36 5.53
CA ASP A 167 16.38 6.07 6.14
C ASP A 167 17.35 7.27 6.15
N GLY A 168 16.89 8.45 5.68
CA GLY A 168 17.69 9.68 5.65
C GLY A 168 18.83 9.70 4.63
N LYS A 169 19.04 8.61 3.89
CA LYS A 169 20.06 8.54 2.83
C LYS A 169 19.57 9.18 1.54
N GLU A 170 20.47 9.76 0.76
CA GLU A 170 20.10 10.25 -0.57
C GLU A 170 19.77 9.07 -1.49
N THR A 171 18.83 9.32 -2.42
CA THR A 171 18.54 8.33 -3.46
C THR A 171 19.71 8.37 -4.45
N PRO A 172 20.39 7.25 -4.73
CA PRO A 172 21.53 7.26 -5.63
C PRO A 172 21.09 7.76 -7.01
N VAL A 173 21.81 8.75 -7.53
CA VAL A 173 21.59 9.28 -8.87
C VAL A 173 22.10 8.24 -9.88
N PRO A 174 21.32 7.89 -10.91
CA PRO A 174 21.82 7.05 -12.00
C PRO A 174 23.07 7.70 -12.60
N PRO A 175 24.16 6.96 -12.83
CA PRO A 175 25.36 7.53 -13.43
C PRO A 175 25.05 7.97 -14.88
N ASP A 176 25.56 9.14 -15.27
CA ASP A 176 25.39 9.68 -16.63
C ASP A 176 26.18 8.87 -17.68
N VAL A 177 27.27 8.23 -17.25
CA VAL A 177 28.13 7.37 -18.07
C VAL A 177 28.23 6.01 -17.43
N ILE A 178 27.90 4.97 -18.19
CA ILE A 178 28.08 3.58 -17.78
C ILE A 178 29.54 3.21 -18.06
N ASP A 179 30.34 3.14 -17.00
CA ASP A 179 31.71 2.65 -17.06
C ASP A 179 31.69 1.13 -17.23
N ALA A 180 32.21 0.64 -18.36
CA ALA A 180 32.23 -0.79 -18.69
C ALA A 180 33.05 -1.60 -17.68
N ASP A 181 34.10 -1.00 -17.10
CA ASP A 181 34.97 -1.67 -16.10
C ASP A 181 34.29 -1.77 -14.72
N LYS A 182 33.28 -0.92 -14.46
CA LYS A 182 32.44 -0.99 -13.26
C LYS A 182 31.10 -1.70 -13.52
N SER A 183 30.90 -2.21 -14.72
CA SER A 183 29.69 -2.93 -15.11
C SER A 183 29.92 -4.43 -14.97
N ALA A 184 29.11 -5.09 -14.15
CA ALA A 184 29.19 -6.54 -13.98
C ALA A 184 28.00 -7.22 -14.65
N GLY A 185 28.28 -8.15 -15.58
CA GLY A 185 27.28 -9.09 -16.07
C GLY A 185 26.90 -10.07 -14.96
N CYS A 186 25.61 -10.27 -14.75
CA CYS A 186 25.08 -11.14 -13.71
C CYS A 186 24.20 -12.22 -14.35
N ASP A 187 24.59 -13.49 -14.25
CA ASP A 187 23.77 -14.63 -14.65
C ASP A 187 23.25 -15.39 -13.42
N LEU A 188 21.99 -15.83 -13.47
CA LEU A 188 21.33 -16.52 -12.36
C LEU A 188 21.18 -18.00 -12.69
N GLY A 189 21.88 -18.86 -11.96
CA GLY A 189 21.93 -20.30 -12.22
C GLY A 189 21.22 -21.16 -11.18
N LEU A 190 21.01 -22.43 -11.55
CA LEU A 190 20.49 -23.46 -10.62
C LEU A 190 21.58 -23.99 -9.68
N THR A 191 22.81 -24.16 -10.19
CA THR A 191 23.96 -24.67 -9.41
C THR A 191 24.54 -23.59 -8.50
N HIS A 192 24.73 -22.39 -9.04
CA HIS A 192 25.21 -21.20 -8.37
C HIS A 192 24.14 -20.12 -8.52
N PHE A 193 23.75 -19.48 -7.42
CA PHE A 193 22.67 -18.50 -7.41
C PHE A 193 22.98 -17.30 -8.32
N LEU A 194 24.23 -16.83 -8.29
CA LEU A 194 24.67 -15.68 -9.06
C LEU A 194 26.10 -15.92 -9.56
N ILE A 195 26.31 -15.72 -10.84
CA ILE A 195 27.61 -15.77 -11.51
C ILE A 195 27.88 -14.40 -12.10
N TYR A 196 29.03 -13.83 -11.75
CA TYR A 196 29.48 -12.55 -12.26
C TYR A 196 30.34 -12.75 -13.52
N SER A 197 30.38 -11.74 -14.40
CA SER A 197 31.23 -11.75 -15.60
C SER A 197 32.73 -11.88 -15.31
N ASP A 198 33.17 -11.53 -14.10
CA ASP A 198 34.54 -11.72 -13.61
C ASP A 198 34.82 -13.16 -13.10
N GLY A 199 33.85 -14.06 -13.24
CA GLY A 199 33.94 -15.46 -12.83
C GLY A 199 33.66 -15.70 -11.34
N ARG A 200 33.40 -14.66 -10.53
CA ARG A 200 32.97 -14.85 -9.14
C ARG A 200 31.61 -15.56 -9.12
N LYS A 201 31.45 -16.48 -8.18
CA LYS A 201 30.23 -17.26 -8.03
C LYS A 201 29.72 -17.17 -6.61
N GLN A 202 28.44 -16.86 -6.46
CA GLN A 202 27.74 -16.99 -5.20
C GLN A 202 26.98 -18.32 -5.19
N ALA A 203 27.30 -19.17 -4.20
CA ALA A 203 26.68 -20.47 -4.06
C ALA A 203 25.16 -20.36 -3.92
N ASN A 204 24.43 -21.31 -4.50
CA ASN A 204 23.00 -21.39 -4.29
C ASN A 204 22.73 -21.78 -2.84
N PRO A 205 22.02 -20.95 -2.06
CA PRO A 205 21.85 -21.23 -0.65
C PRO A 205 20.84 -22.35 -0.33
N ARG A 206 20.28 -23.05 -1.34
CA ARG A 206 19.53 -24.32 -1.23
C ARG A 206 18.47 -24.37 -0.11
N TYR A 207 17.86 -23.23 0.23
CA TYR A 207 16.89 -23.12 1.34
C TYR A 207 15.59 -23.92 1.14
N LEU A 208 15.35 -24.43 -0.08
CA LEU A 208 14.14 -25.17 -0.47
C LEU A 208 14.39 -26.68 -0.68
N ILE A 209 15.62 -27.17 -0.50
CA ILE A 209 15.87 -28.61 -0.49
C ILE A 209 15.58 -29.08 0.94
N ARG A 210 14.36 -29.57 1.14
CA ARG A 210 13.93 -30.32 2.31
C ARG A 210 13.68 -31.76 1.88
#